data_AF-A0A453E173-F1
#
_entry.id   AF-A0A453E173-F1
#
_cell.length_a   1.000
_cell.length_b   1.000
_cell.length_c   1.000
_cell.angle_alpha   90.00
_cell.angle_beta   90.00
_cell.angle_gamma   90.00
#
_symmetry.space_group_name_H-M   'P 1'
#
loop_
_entity.id
_entity.type
_entity.pdbx_description
1 polymer ?
#
loop_
_entity_poly.entity_id
_entity_poly.type
_entity_poly.pdbx_seq_one_letter_code
_entity_poly.pdbx_strand_id
1 'polypeptide(L)'
;MAWPVLQQLLLIAAATTAAASSSATTPDGPAPWPEQFHAVLFTNLTNVSIASTGPPLRLHDLYYDWPRRRNLNLIRHQLSGDPLYDVEWNNGTTFYFDSATCRTQQVPVGVLPPGWLADGGAVYLGRETTGGIDCRVWGKADFILYYEDALTGRPVRWNFLDGMHIPIATALLFVYQLRKIHVRT
;
A
#
# COMPACT_ATOMS: atom_id res chain seq x y z
N MET A 1 -49.35 -38.64 -58.21
CA MET A 1 -48.16 -38.89 -57.37
C MET A 1 -47.66 -37.53 -56.90
N ALA A 2 -48.27 -36.95 -55.87
CA ALA A 2 -47.82 -36.92 -54.47
C ALA A 2 -46.88 -35.72 -54.16
N TRP A 3 -47.44 -34.68 -53.52
CA TRP A 3 -46.77 -33.69 -52.64
C TRP A 3 -46.33 -34.44 -51.34
N PRO A 4 -45.37 -34.02 -50.46
CA PRO A 4 -45.36 -32.65 -49.91
C PRO A 4 -44.11 -32.06 -49.17
N VAL A 5 -44.25 -30.79 -48.74
CA VAL A 5 -43.65 -30.00 -47.61
C VAL A 5 -42.15 -30.09 -47.22
N LEU A 6 -41.51 -28.92 -47.00
CA LEU A 6 -40.93 -28.42 -45.71
C LEU A 6 -39.64 -27.58 -45.88
N GLN A 7 -39.73 -26.34 -45.38
CA GLN A 7 -38.77 -25.64 -44.51
C GLN A 7 -37.28 -25.57 -44.91
N GLN A 8 -36.78 -24.33 -44.98
CA GLN A 8 -35.82 -23.86 -43.97
C GLN A 8 -35.82 -22.33 -43.91
N LEU A 9 -36.38 -21.82 -42.80
CA LEU A 9 -36.23 -20.45 -42.36
C LEU A 9 -34.74 -20.15 -42.15
N LEU A 10 -34.27 -19.06 -42.74
CA LEU A 10 -32.95 -18.48 -42.44
C LEU A 10 -33.02 -17.84 -41.04
N LEU A 11 -32.81 -18.64 -40.00
CA LEU A 11 -32.62 -18.16 -38.62
C LEU A 11 -31.24 -17.48 -38.54
N ILE A 12 -31.23 -16.15 -38.59
CA ILE A 12 -30.07 -15.35 -38.19
C ILE A 12 -29.93 -15.52 -36.68
N ALA A 13 -29.04 -16.43 -36.26
CA ALA A 13 -28.60 -16.53 -34.88
C ALA A 13 -27.77 -15.28 -34.55
N ALA A 14 -28.43 -14.23 -34.08
CA ALA A 14 -27.77 -13.15 -33.35
C ALA A 14 -27.25 -13.76 -32.04
N ALA A 15 -26.00 -14.23 -32.06
CA ALA A 15 -25.28 -14.58 -30.85
C ALA A 15 -25.07 -13.30 -30.04
N THR A 16 -26.03 -12.97 -29.19
CA THR A 16 -25.84 -12.02 -28.10
C THR A 16 -24.83 -12.66 -27.15
N THR A 17 -23.55 -12.39 -27.37
CA THR A 17 -22.54 -12.52 -26.31
C THR A 17 -22.95 -11.53 -25.22
N ALA A 18 -23.76 -12.01 -24.27
CA ALA A 18 -23.92 -11.34 -23.00
C ALA A 18 -22.53 -11.29 -22.38
N ALA A 19 -21.87 -10.13 -22.48
CA ALA A 19 -20.72 -9.83 -21.65
C ALA A 19 -21.22 -10.03 -20.22
N ALA A 20 -20.75 -11.09 -19.57
CA ALA A 20 -20.94 -11.27 -18.15
C ALA A 20 -20.28 -10.06 -17.51
N SER A 21 -21.08 -9.04 -17.17
CA SER A 21 -20.68 -8.01 -16.24
C SER A 21 -20.36 -8.74 -14.95
N SER A 22 -19.09 -9.06 -14.75
CA SER A 22 -18.56 -9.48 -13.47
C SER A 22 -18.91 -8.35 -12.51
N SER A 23 -20.00 -8.51 -11.79
CA SER A 23 -20.36 -7.65 -10.67
C SER A 23 -19.13 -7.65 -9.79
N ALA A 24 -18.42 -6.53 -9.75
CA ALA A 24 -17.27 -6.38 -8.88
C ALA A 24 -17.81 -6.50 -7.46
N THR A 25 -17.73 -7.71 -6.91
CA THR A 25 -18.09 -7.97 -5.51
C THR A 25 -17.21 -7.07 -4.67
N THR A 26 -17.84 -6.24 -3.85
CA THR A 26 -17.14 -5.41 -2.88
C THR A 26 -16.20 -6.31 -2.06
N PRO A 27 -14.91 -5.98 -1.93
CA PRO A 27 -13.97 -6.84 -1.21
C PRO A 27 -14.39 -6.98 0.26
N ASP A 28 -14.20 -8.18 0.83
CA ASP A 28 -14.52 -8.48 2.25
C ASP A 28 -13.68 -7.65 3.24
N GLY A 29 -12.61 -7.02 2.75
CA GLY A 29 -11.72 -6.16 3.53
C GLY A 29 -10.36 -6.03 2.86
N PRO A 30 -9.47 -5.17 3.38
CA PRO A 30 -8.10 -5.09 2.94
C PRO A 30 -7.31 -6.32 3.38
N ALA A 31 -6.29 -6.70 2.60
CA ALA A 31 -5.46 -7.83 2.95
C ALA A 31 -4.56 -7.50 4.17
N PRO A 32 -4.39 -8.43 5.12
CA PRO A 32 -3.45 -8.24 6.21
C PRO A 32 -2.01 -8.22 5.68
N TRP A 33 -1.15 -7.46 6.35
CA TRP A 33 0.27 -7.48 6.02
C TRP A 33 0.92 -8.83 6.33
N PRO A 34 1.94 -9.25 5.56
CA PRO A 34 2.79 -10.37 5.98
C PRO A 34 3.47 -10.04 7.31
N GLU A 35 3.62 -11.04 8.19
CA GLU A 35 4.31 -10.85 9.48
C GLU A 35 5.76 -10.37 9.35
N GLN A 36 6.41 -10.68 8.22
CA GLN A 36 7.75 -10.24 7.91
C GLN A 36 7.88 -9.92 6.42
N PHE A 37 8.46 -8.77 6.11
CA PHE A 37 8.78 -8.40 4.73
C PHE A 37 9.88 -7.35 4.66
N HIS A 38 10.54 -7.31 3.52
CA HIS A 38 11.36 -6.17 3.09
C HIS A 38 10.62 -5.43 1.97
N ALA A 39 10.63 -4.11 2.07
CA ALA A 39 10.09 -3.20 1.07
C ALA A 39 11.08 -2.08 0.77
N VAL A 40 11.06 -1.58 -0.47
CA VAL A 40 11.71 -0.33 -0.86
C VAL A 40 10.64 0.72 -1.09
N LEU A 41 10.80 1.90 -0.51
CA LEU A 41 9.79 2.95 -0.42
C LEU A 41 10.38 4.26 -0.95
N PHE A 42 9.54 5.11 -1.57
CA PHE A 42 9.95 6.43 -2.05
C PHE A 42 9.15 7.56 -1.39
N THR A 43 9.63 8.12 -0.30
CA THR A 43 8.88 9.16 0.40
C THR A 43 9.02 10.52 -0.29
N ASN A 44 7.90 11.22 -0.56
CA ASN A 44 7.86 12.56 -1.14
C ASN A 44 7.14 13.57 -0.23
N LEU A 45 7.92 14.34 0.51
CA LEU A 45 7.44 15.34 1.45
C LEU A 45 7.66 16.78 0.94
N THR A 46 7.76 16.98 -0.38
CA THR A 46 8.12 18.30 -0.97
C THR A 46 7.12 19.40 -0.60
N ASN A 47 5.84 19.05 -0.43
CA ASN A 47 4.79 20.00 -0.10
C ASN A 47 4.38 19.96 1.39
N VAL A 48 5.22 19.36 2.26
CA VAL A 48 4.91 19.20 3.68
C VAL A 48 5.97 19.92 4.51
N SER A 49 5.62 21.10 5.03
CA SER A 49 6.58 21.99 5.72
C SER A 49 6.83 21.63 7.20
N ILE A 50 5.97 20.80 7.81
CA ILE A 50 6.00 20.52 9.26
C ILE A 50 6.35 19.07 9.63
N ALA A 51 6.25 18.12 8.70
CA ALA A 51 6.42 16.70 9.01
C ALA A 51 7.88 16.22 8.97
N SER A 52 8.85 17.05 8.56
CA SER A 52 10.23 16.57 8.49
C SER A 52 11.32 17.60 8.70
N THR A 53 12.31 17.19 9.48
CA THR A 53 13.56 17.90 9.74
C THR A 53 14.66 17.60 8.72
N GLY A 54 14.37 16.86 7.64
CA GLY A 54 15.35 16.46 6.62
C GLY A 54 14.82 16.61 5.19
N PRO A 55 15.67 16.37 4.16
CA PRO A 55 15.32 16.56 2.75
C PRO A 55 13.99 15.87 2.36
N PRO A 56 13.14 16.53 1.56
CA PRO A 56 11.77 16.07 1.33
C PRO A 56 11.67 14.75 0.55
N LEU A 57 12.62 14.47 -0.34
CA LEU A 57 12.65 13.24 -1.13
C LEU A 57 13.61 12.21 -0.51
N ARG A 58 13.14 10.98 -0.30
CA ARG A 58 13.89 9.91 0.34
C ARG A 58 13.56 8.54 -0.24
N LEU A 59 14.55 7.66 -0.24
CA LEU A 59 14.35 6.22 -0.40
C LEU A 59 14.48 5.55 0.96
N HIS A 60 13.61 4.58 1.26
CA HIS A 60 13.69 3.81 2.49
C HIS A 60 13.77 2.32 2.14
N ASP A 61 14.67 1.58 2.78
CA ASP A 61 14.51 0.14 2.93
C ASP A 61 13.78 -0.12 4.25
N LEU A 62 12.55 -0.63 4.19
CA LEU A 62 11.79 -1.06 5.36
C LEU A 62 11.97 -2.55 5.57
N TYR A 63 12.51 -2.91 6.73
CA TYR A 63 12.54 -4.26 7.24
C TYR A 63 11.50 -4.39 8.34
N TYR A 64 10.37 -5.04 8.02
CA TYR A 64 9.28 -5.25 8.96
C TYR A 64 9.40 -6.64 9.61
N ASP A 65 9.37 -6.70 10.95
CA ASP A 65 9.49 -7.93 11.73
C ASP A 65 8.48 -7.94 12.89
N TRP A 66 7.22 -8.28 12.58
CA TRP A 66 6.14 -8.31 13.56
C TRP A 66 6.33 -9.32 14.71
N PRO A 67 6.82 -10.56 14.49
CA PRO A 67 7.07 -11.49 15.59
C PRO A 67 8.03 -10.92 16.64
N ARG A 68 8.99 -10.09 16.21
CA ARG A 68 9.91 -9.36 17.11
C ARG A 68 9.49 -7.94 17.44
N ARG A 69 8.31 -7.51 16.99
CA ARG A 69 7.67 -6.24 17.34
C ARG A 69 8.53 -5.02 17.04
N ARG A 70 9.21 -5.05 15.90
CA ARG A 70 10.12 -3.99 15.44
C ARG A 70 10.07 -3.78 13.93
N ASN A 71 10.46 -2.59 13.50
CA ASN A 71 10.83 -2.35 12.12
C ASN A 71 12.16 -1.56 12.06
N LEU A 72 12.82 -1.62 10.91
CA LEU A 72 13.95 -0.76 10.58
C LEU A 72 13.65 -0.05 9.26
N ASN A 73 13.63 1.27 9.29
CA ASN A 73 13.68 2.13 8.13
C ASN A 73 15.14 2.59 7.91
N LEU A 74 15.78 2.12 6.84
CA LEU A 74 17.07 2.65 6.40
C LEU A 74 16.82 3.75 5.36
N ILE A 75 16.98 5.00 5.78
CA ILE A 75 16.57 6.19 5.02
C ILE A 75 17.77 6.78 4.28
N ARG A 76 17.67 6.88 2.96
CA ARG A 76 18.67 7.47 2.07
C ARG A 76 18.15 8.75 1.44
N HIS A 77 18.90 9.82 1.61
CA HIS A 77 18.63 11.09 0.94
C HIS A 77 19.35 11.15 -0.41
N GLN A 78 18.73 11.76 -1.42
CA GLN A 78 19.42 12.08 -2.67
C GLN A 78 20.64 12.94 -2.30
N LEU A 79 21.87 12.47 -2.56
CA LEU A 79 23.16 13.12 -2.28
C LEU A 79 23.79 12.92 -0.89
N SER A 80 23.19 12.16 0.04
CA SER A 80 23.88 11.77 1.28
C SER A 80 24.55 10.40 1.14
N GLY A 81 25.82 10.30 1.52
CA GLY A 81 26.52 9.02 1.65
C GLY A 81 26.19 8.27 2.95
N ASP A 82 25.75 9.00 3.98
CA ASP A 82 25.41 8.44 5.29
C ASP A 82 23.88 8.29 5.39
N PRO A 83 23.36 7.06 5.60
CA PRO A 83 21.93 6.83 5.79
C PRO A 83 21.51 7.12 7.24
N LEU A 84 20.26 7.54 7.39
CA LEU A 84 19.62 7.61 8.69
C LEU A 84 18.95 6.26 9.00
N TYR A 85 19.29 5.66 10.13
CA TYR A 85 18.64 4.47 10.64
C TYR A 85 17.53 4.90 11.58
N ASP A 86 16.34 4.35 11.35
CA ASP A 86 15.16 4.56 12.17
C ASP A 86 14.62 3.19 12.62
N VAL A 87 14.88 2.84 13.88
CA VAL A 87 14.47 1.57 14.50
C VAL A 87 13.29 1.82 15.43
N GLU A 88 12.12 1.37 15.00
CA GLU A 88 10.87 1.54 15.73
C GLU A 88 10.50 0.25 16.47
N TRP A 89 10.06 0.41 17.73
CA TRP A 89 9.55 -0.68 18.56
C TRP A 89 8.06 -0.53 18.84
N ASN A 90 7.36 -1.64 19.02
CA ASN A 90 5.93 -1.64 19.30
C ASN A 90 5.54 -0.99 20.64
N ASN A 91 6.47 -0.76 21.55
CA ASN A 91 6.22 0.00 22.77
C ASN A 91 6.27 1.53 22.54
N GLY A 92 6.40 1.98 21.29
CA GLY A 92 6.50 3.38 20.91
C GLY A 92 7.90 3.96 20.98
N THR A 93 8.89 3.21 21.46
CA THR A 93 10.29 3.67 21.47
C THR A 93 10.88 3.61 20.07
N THR A 94 11.47 4.71 19.64
CA THR A 94 12.11 4.84 18.33
C THR A 94 13.54 5.36 18.49
N PHE A 95 14.49 4.76 17.77
CA PHE A 95 15.89 5.20 17.75
C PHE A 95 16.23 5.71 16.36
N TYR A 96 16.67 6.96 16.29
CA TYR A 96 17.23 7.57 15.09
C TYR A 96 18.74 7.70 15.25
N PHE A 97 19.52 7.16 14.33
CA PHE A 97 20.97 7.31 14.37
C PHE A 97 21.61 7.28 12.99
N ASP A 98 22.77 7.90 12.87
CA ASP A 98 23.65 7.90 11.71
C ASP A 98 25.12 7.72 12.19
N SER A 99 26.11 8.03 11.34
CA SER A 99 27.52 7.88 11.74
C SER A 99 27.97 8.85 12.83
N ALA A 100 27.24 9.94 13.06
CA ALA A 100 27.64 11.05 13.93
C ALA A 100 26.73 11.22 15.15
N THR A 101 25.46 10.81 15.05
CA THR A 101 24.41 11.14 16.03
C THR A 101 23.56 9.93 16.38
N CYS A 102 23.01 9.94 17.59
CA CYS A 102 22.01 8.99 18.04
C CYS A 102 21.02 9.73 18.95
N ARG A 103 19.73 9.54 18.70
CA ARG A 103 18.64 10.11 19.50
C ARG A 103 17.49 9.11 19.65
N THR A 104 16.83 9.21 20.79
CA THR A 104 15.65 8.41 21.11
C THR A 104 14.41 9.29 21.10
N GLN A 105 13.32 8.78 20.55
CA GLN A 105 12.02 9.45 20.53
C GLN A 105 10.91 8.48 20.97
N GLN A 106 9.86 9.03 21.57
CA GLN A 106 8.63 8.30 21.86
C GLN A 106 7.58 8.65 20.80
N VAL A 107 7.11 7.64 20.07
CA VAL A 107 6.08 7.75 19.05
C VAL A 107 4.95 6.79 19.45
N PRO A 108 3.84 7.30 20.03
CA PRO A 108 2.81 6.47 20.65
C PRO A 108 2.17 5.40 19.75
N VAL A 109 2.23 5.56 18.43
CA VAL A 109 1.67 4.61 17.46
C VAL A 109 2.41 3.27 17.46
N GLY A 110 3.73 3.28 17.71
CA GLY A 110 4.57 2.10 17.60
C GLY A 110 4.53 1.43 16.22
N VAL A 111 4.81 0.13 16.19
CA VAL A 111 4.83 -0.69 14.97
C VAL A 111 3.41 -1.14 14.63
N LEU A 112 2.97 -0.87 13.40
CA LEU A 112 1.64 -1.26 12.95
C LEU A 112 1.48 -2.81 12.91
N PRO A 113 0.43 -3.40 13.53
CA PRO A 113 0.15 -4.83 13.44
C PRO A 113 -0.26 -5.27 12.03
N PRO A 114 -0.17 -6.57 11.68
CA PRO A 114 -0.59 -7.07 10.38
C PRO A 114 -2.01 -6.71 9.95
N GLY A 115 -2.96 -6.75 10.88
CA GLY A 115 -4.36 -6.41 10.66
C GLY A 115 -4.68 -4.92 10.79
N TRP A 116 -3.68 -4.04 10.97
CA TRP A 116 -3.92 -2.65 11.37
C TRP A 116 -4.93 -1.94 10.47
N LEU A 117 -4.96 -2.19 9.16
CA LEU A 117 -5.91 -1.55 8.26
C LEU A 117 -7.33 -2.11 8.45
N ALA A 118 -7.49 -3.43 8.46
CA ALA A 118 -8.79 -4.11 8.63
C ALA A 118 -9.40 -3.86 10.01
N ASP A 119 -8.61 -4.06 11.07
CA ASP A 119 -9.07 -3.97 12.47
C ASP A 119 -9.42 -2.52 12.88
N GLY A 120 -8.96 -1.54 12.11
CA GLY A 120 -9.12 -0.12 12.41
C GLY A 120 -10.24 0.57 11.64
N GLY A 121 -11.21 -0.18 11.08
CA GLY A 121 -12.40 0.39 10.44
C GLY A 121 -12.12 1.02 9.08
N ALA A 122 -11.25 0.42 8.28
CA ALA A 122 -11.01 0.91 6.92
C ALA A 122 -12.29 0.87 6.06
N VAL A 123 -12.47 1.92 5.25
CA VAL A 123 -13.62 2.10 4.36
C VAL A 123 -13.17 1.91 2.93
N TYR A 124 -13.86 1.05 2.18
CA TYR A 124 -13.58 0.88 0.75
C TYR A 124 -14.01 2.11 -0.04
N LEU A 125 -13.09 2.69 -0.82
CA LEU A 125 -13.31 3.92 -1.61
C LEU A 125 -13.41 3.66 -3.11
N GLY A 126 -13.15 2.42 -3.56
CA GLY A 126 -13.22 2.04 -4.97
C GLY A 126 -11.88 1.54 -5.51
N ARG A 127 -11.69 1.69 -6.82
CA ARG A 127 -10.47 1.29 -7.52
C ARG A 127 -9.80 2.47 -8.20
N GLU A 128 -8.48 2.45 -8.24
CA GLU A 128 -7.67 3.44 -8.95
C GLU A 128 -6.41 2.79 -9.51
N THR A 129 -5.93 3.26 -10.66
CA THR A 129 -4.62 2.84 -11.18
C THR A 129 -3.54 3.81 -10.74
N THR A 130 -2.51 3.31 -10.05
CA THR A 130 -1.36 4.13 -9.62
C THR A 130 -0.05 3.44 -10.00
N GLY A 131 0.88 4.18 -10.61
CA GLY A 131 2.14 3.59 -11.11
C GLY A 131 1.96 2.45 -12.12
N GLY A 132 0.82 2.40 -12.83
CA GLY A 132 0.47 1.30 -13.73
C GLY A 132 -0.11 0.05 -13.05
N ILE A 133 -0.37 0.09 -11.74
CA ILE A 133 -0.96 -1.01 -10.97
C ILE A 133 -2.41 -0.68 -10.63
N ASP A 134 -3.33 -1.58 -10.96
CA ASP A 134 -4.75 -1.49 -10.58
C ASP A 134 -4.92 -1.82 -9.09
N CYS A 135 -5.41 -0.85 -8.32
CA CYS A 135 -5.45 -0.91 -6.87
C CYS A 135 -6.87 -0.80 -6.33
N ARG A 136 -7.14 -1.52 -5.24
CA ARG A 136 -8.25 -1.23 -4.33
C ARG A 136 -7.82 -0.12 -3.38
N VAL A 137 -8.69 0.85 -3.18
CA VAL A 137 -8.42 2.04 -2.36
C VAL A 137 -9.23 1.97 -1.06
N TRP A 138 -8.54 2.20 0.06
CA TRP A 138 -9.12 2.17 1.40
C TRP A 138 -8.84 3.48 2.13
N GLY A 139 -9.87 4.06 2.73
CA GLY A 139 -9.77 5.21 3.64
C GLY A 139 -9.68 4.74 5.09
N LYS A 140 -8.87 5.39 5.93
CA LYS A 140 -8.83 5.11 7.37
C LYS A 140 -8.52 6.36 8.18
N ALA A 141 -9.19 6.49 9.33
CA ALA A 141 -8.98 7.56 10.32
C ALA A 141 -9.05 8.98 9.71
N ASP A 142 -9.78 9.16 8.61
CA ASP A 142 -9.96 10.41 7.86
C ASP A 142 -8.70 11.05 7.25
N PHE A 143 -7.51 10.55 7.57
CA PHE A 143 -6.25 11.08 7.05
C PHE A 143 -5.40 10.04 6.31
N ILE A 144 -5.84 8.78 6.18
CA ILE A 144 -5.06 7.74 5.48
C ILE A 144 -5.81 7.31 4.23
N LEU A 145 -5.13 7.35 3.08
CA LEU A 145 -5.53 6.64 1.86
C LEU A 145 -4.54 5.52 1.56
N TYR A 146 -5.02 4.29 1.49
CA TYR A 146 -4.23 3.09 1.27
C TYR A 146 -4.59 2.47 -0.07
N TYR A 147 -3.58 2.17 -0.88
CA TYR A 147 -3.70 1.47 -2.15
C TYR A 147 -3.10 0.07 -2.00
N GLU A 148 -3.92 -0.96 -2.20
CA GLU A 148 -3.46 -2.35 -2.33
C GLU A 148 -3.64 -2.83 -3.76
N ASP A 149 -2.67 -3.60 -4.27
CA ASP A 149 -2.78 -4.30 -5.55
C ASP A 149 -4.06 -5.15 -5.55
N ALA A 150 -4.93 -4.90 -6.53
CA ALA A 150 -6.21 -5.58 -6.59
C ALA A 150 -6.08 -7.09 -6.85
N LEU A 151 -5.01 -7.52 -7.53
CA LEU A 151 -4.71 -8.92 -7.82
C LEU A 151 -4.08 -9.62 -6.61
N THR A 152 -3.11 -8.99 -5.94
CA THR A 152 -2.30 -9.68 -4.92
C THR A 152 -2.57 -9.26 -3.47
N GLY A 153 -3.31 -8.17 -3.25
CA GLY A 153 -3.52 -7.57 -1.92
C GLY A 153 -2.25 -6.96 -1.31
N ARG A 154 -1.22 -6.70 -2.12
CA ARG A 154 0.05 -6.15 -1.62
C ARG A 154 -0.07 -4.63 -1.47
N PRO A 155 0.46 -4.00 -0.41
CA PRO A 155 0.56 -2.54 -0.36
C PRO A 155 1.29 -2.00 -1.59
N VAL A 156 0.74 -0.94 -2.20
CA VAL A 156 1.30 -0.28 -3.39
C VAL A 156 1.64 1.18 -3.13
N ARG A 157 0.84 1.89 -2.34
CA ARG A 157 1.01 3.31 -2.01
C ARG A 157 0.16 3.67 -0.81
N TRP A 158 0.65 4.51 0.09
CA TRP A 158 -0.17 5.17 1.11
C TRP A 158 -0.03 6.68 1.02
N ASN A 159 -1.08 7.42 1.35
CA ASN A 159 -1.02 8.87 1.50
C ASN A 159 -1.49 9.23 2.89
N PHE A 160 -0.80 10.18 3.51
CA PHE A 160 -1.28 10.86 4.70
C PHE A 160 -1.84 12.22 4.24
N LEU A 161 -3.05 12.55 4.69
CA LEU A 161 -3.72 13.80 4.35
C LEU A 161 -3.60 14.73 5.55
N ASP A 162 -3.00 15.90 5.36
CA ASP A 162 -3.09 16.97 6.36
C ASP A 162 -4.43 17.70 6.24
N GLY A 163 -4.96 18.18 7.37
CA GLY A 163 -6.34 18.59 7.56
C GLY A 163 -6.99 19.42 6.43
N MET A 164 -8.22 19.02 6.10
CA MET A 164 -9.25 19.74 5.35
C MET A 164 -8.81 20.34 3.99
N HIS A 165 -9.12 19.59 2.94
CA HIS A 165 -9.00 19.92 1.50
C HIS A 165 -7.64 19.63 0.84
N ILE A 166 -7.60 18.46 0.17
CA ILE A 166 -6.81 18.16 -1.03
C ILE A 166 -5.30 17.89 -0.76
N PRO A 167 -4.72 16.79 -1.32
CA PRO A 167 -3.50 16.16 -0.78
C PRO A 167 -2.27 17.03 -1.05
N ILE A 168 -1.19 16.94 -0.26
CA ILE A 168 -0.03 16.09 -0.57
C ILE A 168 0.89 16.10 0.66
N ALA A 169 0.66 15.17 1.60
CA ALA A 169 1.77 14.44 2.21
C ALA A 169 1.77 13.06 1.56
N THR A 170 2.28 13.01 0.34
CA THR A 170 2.44 11.72 -0.32
C THR A 170 3.72 11.11 0.24
N ALA A 171 3.63 10.44 1.38
CA ALA A 171 4.58 9.37 1.65
C ALA A 171 4.35 8.31 0.57
N LEU A 172 4.84 8.54 -0.66
CA LEU A 172 4.74 7.68 -1.83
C LEU A 172 5.45 6.36 -1.50
N LEU A 173 4.83 5.54 -0.68
CA LEU A 173 5.27 4.20 -0.40
C LEU A 173 4.98 3.36 -1.65
N PHE A 174 5.62 3.68 -2.78
CA PHE A 174 5.72 2.77 -3.89
C PHE A 174 6.52 1.60 -3.38
N VAL A 175 5.81 0.57 -2.94
CA VAL A 175 6.43 -0.69 -2.59
C VAL A 175 6.79 -1.38 -3.89
N TYR A 176 7.97 -1.06 -4.43
CA TYR A 176 8.42 -1.60 -5.71
C TYR A 176 8.73 -3.11 -5.64
N GLN A 177 8.99 -3.63 -4.43
CA GLN A 177 9.30 -5.04 -4.18
C GLN A 177 8.90 -5.40 -2.75
N LEU A 178 7.90 -6.26 -2.56
CA LEU A 178 7.76 -7.03 -1.32
C LEU A 178 8.51 -8.35 -1.49
N ARG A 179 9.62 -8.50 -0.77
CA ARG A 179 10.32 -9.78 -0.64
C ARG A 179 10.10 -10.33 0.76
N LYS A 180 9.73 -11.61 0.86
CA LYS A 180 9.80 -12.32 2.15
C LYS A 180 11.26 -12.35 2.60
N ILE A 181 11.52 -11.81 3.79
CA ILE A 181 12.82 -11.95 4.44
C ILE A 181 12.98 -13.43 4.79
N HIS A 182 13.95 -14.09 4.16
CA HIS A 182 14.33 -15.45 4.55
C HIS A 182 15.32 -15.33 5.70
N VAL A 183 14.85 -15.43 6.93
CA VAL A 183 15.72 -15.54 8.09
C VAL A 183 16.30 -16.95 8.08
N ARG A 184 17.57 -17.11 7.68
CA ARG A 184 18.30 -18.36 7.96
C ARG A 184 18.51 -18.43 9.47
N THR A 185 17.82 -19.36 10.12
CA THR A 185 18.09 -19.80 11.49
C THR A 185 19.37 -20.60 11.55
#